data_AF-R7TIK7-F1
#
_entry.id   AF-R7TIK7-F1
#
_cell.length_a   1.000
_cell.length_b   1.000
_cell.length_c   1.000
_cell.angle_alpha   90.00
_cell.angle_beta   90.00
_cell.angle_gamma   90.00
#
_symmetry.space_group_name_H-M   'P 1'
#
loop_
_entity.id
_entity.type
_entity.pdbx_description
1 polymer ?
#
loop_
_entity_poly.entity_id
_entity_poly.type
_entity_poly.pdbx_seq_one_letter_code
_entity_poly.pdbx_strand_id
1 'polypeptide(L)' 'VFVNVCGEMLSDGQLNWGRVVSLFAFGSALAQHFHTSPQLSHLVPTVTKLLAEFVSLRLTPWIVKQGGW' A
#
# COMPACT_ATOMS: atom_id res chain seq x y z
N VAL A 1 -11.62 1.23 4.28
CA VAL A 1 -11.00 -0.05 4.74
C VAL A 1 -9.52 -0.12 4.37
N PHE A 2 -9.14 -0.10 3.08
CA PHE A 2 -7.72 -0.23 2.65
C PHE A 2 -6.76 0.78 3.33
N VAL A 3 -7.08 2.08 3.26
CA VAL A 3 -6.27 3.14 3.89
C VAL A 3 -6.18 2.98 5.41
N ASN A 4 -7.22 2.45 6.05
CA ASN A 4 -7.21 2.21 7.50
C ASN A 4 -6.27 1.06 7.86
N VAL A 5 -6.32 -0.06 7.12
CA VAL A 5 -5.40 -1.19 7.31
C VAL A 5 -3.94 -0.75 7.11
N CYS A 6 -3.68 0.04 6.07
CA CYS A 6 -2.37 0.60 5.80
C CYS A 6 -1.93 1.58 6.90
N GLY A 7 -2.86 2.40 7.40
CA GLY A 7 -2.62 3.34 8.50
C GLY A 7 -2.33 2.63 9.83
N GLU A 8 -3.06 1.56 10.15
CA GLU A 8 -2.84 0.75 11.34
C GLU A 8 -1.48 0.04 11.32
N MET A 9 -1.06 -0.48 10.16
CA MET A 9 0.29 -1.07 9.98
C MET A 9 1.43 -0.11 10.34
N LEU A 10 1.18 1.20 10.33
CA LEU A 10 2.17 2.25 10.62
C LEU A 10 1.89 3.00 11.93
N SER A 11 0.87 2.60 12.68
CA SER A 11 0.33 3.38 13.80
C SER A 11 1.21 3.40 15.05
N ASP A 12 2.10 2.42 15.22
CA ASP A 12 3.03 2.33 16.37
C ASP A 12 4.31 3.18 16.20
N GLY A 13 4.41 3.94 15.09
CA GLY A 13 5.55 4.83 14.81
C GLY A 13 6.82 4.12 14.33
N GLN A 14 6.81 2.79 14.15
CA GLN A 14 7.98 2.03 13.74
C GLN A 14 7.93 1.61 12.27
N LEU A 15 8.29 2.54 11.37
CA LEU A 15 8.52 2.22 9.97
C LEU A 15 9.83 1.45 9.77
N ASN A 16 9.76 0.35 9.02
CA ASN A 16 10.91 -0.43 8.56
C ASN A 16 10.62 -1.03 7.17
N TRP A 17 11.67 -1.53 6.52
CA TRP A 17 11.56 -2.09 5.17
C TRP A 17 10.63 -3.30 5.07
N GLY A 18 10.57 -4.14 6.11
CA GLY A 18 9.63 -5.28 6.14
C GLY A 18 8.18 -4.85 6.01
N ARG A 19 7.79 -3.75 6.67
CA ARG A 19 6.43 -3.17 6.56
C ARG A 19 6.18 -2.53 5.21
N VAL A 20 7.19 -1.84 4.66
CA VAL A 20 7.10 -1.28 3.31
C VAL A 20 6.83 -2.39 2.30
N VAL A 21 7.64 -3.45 2.29
CA VAL A 21 7.45 -4.61 1.40
C VAL A 21 6.09 -5.29 1.63
N SER A 22 5.68 -5.45 2.89
CA SER A 22 4.37 -6.06 3.22
C SER A 22 3.19 -5.26 2.66
N LEU A 23 3.28 -3.93 2.66
CA LEU A 23 2.26 -3.07 2.10
C LEU A 23 2.11 -3.27 0.57
N PHE A 24 3.24 -3.32 -0.15
CA PHE A 24 3.23 -3.60 -1.60
C PHE A 24 2.69 -4.99 -1.91
N ALA A 25 3.11 -6.01 -1.15
CA ALA A 25 2.62 -7.38 -1.29
C ALA A 25 1.10 -7.47 -1.06
N PHE A 26 0.60 -6.83 -0.01
CA PHE A 26 -0.84 -6.77 0.28
C PHE A 26 -1.63 -6.05 -0.82
N GLY A 27 -1.16 -4.87 -1.26
CA GLY A 27 -1.79 -4.13 -2.35
C GLY A 27 -1.83 -4.93 -3.66
N SER A 28 -0.75 -5.63 -3.99
CA SER A 28 -0.67 -6.53 -5.16
C SER A 28 -1.65 -7.70 -5.04
N ALA A 29 -1.71 -8.37 -3.89
CA ALA A 29 -2.63 -9.49 -3.67
C ALA A 29 -4.10 -9.04 -3.78
N LEU A 30 -4.43 -7.85 -3.26
CA LEU A 30 -5.78 -7.28 -3.37
C LEU A 30 -6.13 -6.90 -4.82
N ALA A 31 -5.19 -6.29 -5.55
CA ALA A 31 -5.37 -6.00 -6.98
C ALA A 31 -5.57 -7.28 -7.80
N GLN A 32 -4.81 -8.33 -7.52
CA GLN A 32 -4.97 -9.62 -8.19
C GLN A 32 -6.34 -10.25 -7.88
N HIS A 33 -6.79 -10.20 -6.63
CA HIS A 33 -8.12 -10.68 -6.24
C HIS A 33 -9.26 -9.99 -7.00
N PHE A 34 -9.16 -8.66 -7.19
CA PHE A 34 -10.11 -7.91 -7.99
C PHE A 34 -10.00 -8.25 -9.48
N HIS A 35 -8.79 -8.39 -10.00
CA HIS A 35 -8.56 -8.75 -11.40
C HIS A 35 -9.19 -10.10 -11.78
N THR A 36 -9.07 -11.12 -10.90
CA THR A 36 -9.64 -12.45 -11.14
C THR A 36 -11.15 -12.53 -10.92
N SER A 37 -11.77 -11.47 -10.40
CA SER A 37 -13.20 -11.40 -10.11
C SER A 37 -13.89 -10.50 -11.14
N PRO A 38 -14.59 -11.03 -12.15
CA PRO A 38 -15.10 -10.23 -13.28
C PRO A 38 -15.91 -9.00 -12.85
N GLN A 39 -16.80 -9.16 -11.85
CA GLN A 39 -17.61 -8.07 -11.30
C GLN A 39 -16.79 -6.98 -10.56
N LEU A 40 -15.57 -7.27 -10.09
CA LEU A 40 -14.73 -6.36 -9.30
C LEU A 40 -13.51 -5.84 -10.07
N SER A 41 -13.24 -6.35 -11.27
CA SER A 41 -12.06 -5.99 -12.08
C SER A 41 -11.88 -4.48 -12.28
N HIS A 42 -12.98 -3.72 -12.34
CA HIS A 42 -13.00 -2.26 -12.43
C HIS A 42 -12.42 -1.53 -11.19
N LEU A 43 -12.23 -2.23 -10.06
CA LEU A 43 -11.65 -1.67 -8.83
C LEU A 43 -10.12 -1.72 -8.79
N VAL A 44 -9.48 -2.44 -9.71
CA VAL A 44 -8.01 -2.54 -9.78
C VAL A 44 -7.34 -1.15 -9.89
N PRO A 45 -7.78 -0.22 -10.77
CA PRO A 45 -7.22 1.11 -10.82
C PRO A 45 -7.38 1.88 -9.50
N THR A 46 -8.52 1.69 -8.83
CA THR A 46 -8.81 2.34 -7.54
C THR A 46 -7.85 1.89 -6.45
N VAL A 47 -7.61 0.57 -6.29
CA VAL A 47 -6.69 0.07 -5.25
C VAL A 47 -5.25 0.49 -5.53
N THR A 48 -4.82 0.46 -6.79
CA THR A 48 -3.49 0.91 -7.19
C THR A 48 -3.29 2.40 -6.91
N LYS A 49 -4.30 3.23 -7.21
CA LYS A 49 -4.27 4.67 -6.90
C LYS A 49 -4.18 4.92 -5.40
N LEU A 50 -4.99 4.23 -4.60
CA LEU A 50 -4.97 4.37 -3.13
C LEU A 50 -3.62 3.96 -2.54
N LEU A 51 -3.02 2.87 -3.03
CA LEU A 51 -1.67 2.46 -2.61
C LEU A 51 -0.63 3.51 -2.97
N ALA A 52 -0.67 4.04 -4.21
CA ALA A 52 0.28 5.06 -4.66
C ALA A 52 0.15 6.37 -3.85
N GLU A 53 -1.07 6.82 -3.57
CA GLU A 53 -1.33 7.98 -2.72
C GLU A 53 -0.81 7.75 -1.29
N PHE A 54 -1.06 6.56 -0.72
CA PHE A 54 -0.58 6.22 0.61
C PHE A 54 0.95 6.20 0.70
N VAL A 55 1.62 5.55 -0.25
CA VAL A 55 3.09 5.52 -0.34
C VAL A 55 3.63 6.95 -0.43
N SER A 56 3.07 7.75 -1.35
CA SER A 56 3.49 9.13 -1.59
C SER A 56 3.38 10.01 -0.34
N LEU A 57 2.26 9.91 0.39
CA LEU A 57 1.99 10.76 1.55
C LEU A 57 2.64 10.26 2.84
N ARG A 58 2.77 8.94 3.03
CA ARG A 58 3.13 8.34 4.33
C ARG A 58 4.50 7.67 4.34
N LEU A 59 4.96 7.13 3.22
CA LEU A 59 6.21 6.37 3.15
C LEU A 59 7.36 7.17 2.54
N THR A 60 7.11 7.99 1.52
CA THR A 60 8.14 8.76 0.82
C THR A 60 9.05 9.56 1.77
N PRO A 61 8.53 10.31 2.76
CA PRO A 61 9.41 11.05 3.69
C PRO A 61 10.37 10.15 4.47
N TRP A 62 9.90 8.96 4.86
CA TRP A 62 10.73 7.99 5.58
C TRP A 62 11.74 7.31 4.65
N ILE A 63 11.33 6.90 3.44
CA ILE A 63 12.20 6.28 2.43
C ILE A 63 13.36 7.21 2.07
N VAL A 64 13.07 8.49 1.81
CA VAL A 64 14.12 9.49 1.52
C VAL A 64 15.10 9.62 2.68
N LYS A 65 14.60 9.60 3.93
CA LYS A 65 15.46 9.62 5.12
C LYS A 65 16.36 8.37 5.25
N GLN A 66 15.97 7.23 4.68
CA GLN A 66 16.79 6.02 4.66
C GLN A 66 17.83 5.99 3.52
N GLY A 67 17.91 7.03 2.68
CA GLY A 67 18.80 7.06 1.51
C GLY A 67 18.12 6.69 0.19
N GLY A 68 16.78 6.55 0.19
CA GLY A 68 16.02 6.18 -0.99
C GLY A 68 15.65 4.70 -1.02
N TRP A 69 15.28 4.23 -2.21
CA TRP A 69 15.01 2.83 -2.50
C TRP A 69 16.29 2.05 -2.77
#